data_AF-A0AAD6YEY7-F1
#
_entry.id   AF-A0AAD6YEY7-F1
#
_cell.length_a   1.000
_cell.length_b   1.000
_cell.length_c   1.000
_cell.angle_alpha   90.00
_cell.angle_beta   90.00
_cell.angle_gamma   90.00
#
_symmetry.space_group_name_H-M   'P 1'
#
loop_
_entity.id
_entity.type
_entity.pdbx_description
1 polymer ?
#
loop_
_entity_poly.entity_id
_entity_poly.type
_entity_poly.pdbx_seq_one_letter_code
_entity_poly.pdbx_strand_id
1 'polypeptide(L)' 'DKISIDPETHGAMFVPGVFGSDKTTVSVGTGNTEFYPFYGGIGNIFNSTRRAHREGISLIGFLSIPK' A
#
# COMPACT_ATOMS: atom_id res chain seq x y z
N ASP A 1 -22.78 0.34 3.39
CA ASP A 1 -23.92 1.26 3.31
C ASP A 1 -23.92 2.35 4.40
N LYS A 2 -22.76 2.71 4.98
CA LYS A 2 -22.70 3.80 5.98
C LYS A 2 -22.28 5.14 5.36
N ILE A 3 -21.47 5.11 4.31
CA ILE A 3 -21.00 6.30 3.58
C ILE A 3 -22.16 6.93 2.81
N SER A 4 -23.03 6.14 2.21
CA SER A 4 -24.25 6.57 1.51
C SER A 4 -25.29 7.26 2.39
N ILE A 5 -25.14 7.29 3.72
CA ILE A 5 -26.08 7.93 4.65
C ILE A 5 -25.72 9.40 4.87
N ASP A 6 -24.44 9.75 4.75
CA ASP A 6 -23.96 11.11 4.96
C ASP A 6 -24.13 11.93 3.67
N PRO A 7 -24.95 13.00 3.68
CA PRO A 7 -25.14 13.88 2.53
C PRO A 7 -23.83 14.47 1.98
N GLU A 8 -22.81 14.66 2.81
CA GLU A 8 -21.51 15.21 2.37
C GLU A 8 -20.67 14.20 1.58
N THR A 9 -20.96 12.90 1.72
CA THR A 9 -20.23 11.83 1.03
C THR A 9 -21.08 11.14 -0.04
N HIS A 10 -22.25 11.68 -0.37
CA HIS A 10 -23.05 11.23 -1.50
C HIS A 10 -22.25 11.30 -2.81
N GLY A 11 -22.17 10.17 -3.51
CA GLY A 11 -21.37 10.02 -4.73
C GLY A 11 -19.90 9.66 -4.50
N ALA A 12 -19.43 9.62 -3.25
CA ALA A 12 -18.11 9.11 -2.92
C ALA A 12 -18.07 7.57 -2.92
N MET A 13 -16.89 7.01 -3.21
CA MET A 13 -16.63 5.57 -3.15
C MET A 13 -15.68 5.28 -1.98
N PHE A 14 -15.93 4.17 -1.27
CA PHE A 14 -14.94 3.65 -0.33
C PHE A 14 -13.70 3.13 -1.07
N VAL A 15 -12.54 3.66 -0.72
CA VAL A 15 -11.24 3.28 -1.30
C VAL A 15 -10.37 2.70 -0.17
N PRO A 16 -10.21 1.37 -0.07
CA PRO A 16 -9.31 0.78 0.92
C PRO A 16 -7.85 1.07 0.56
N GLY A 17 -7.06 1.55 1.52
CA GLY A 17 -5.61 1.60 1.38
C GLY A 17 -4.99 0.24 1.69
N VAL A 18 -4.05 -0.22 0.87
CA VAL A 18 -3.24 -1.42 1.12
C VAL A 18 -1.80 -1.01 1.34
N PHE A 19 -1.21 -1.49 2.42
CA PHE A 19 0.14 -1.10 2.83
C PHE A 19 0.93 -2.35 3.23
N GLY A 20 2.22 -2.35 2.90
CA GLY A 20 3.12 -3.44 3.20
C GLY A 20 4.54 -2.92 3.42
N SER A 21 5.15 -3.37 4.51
CA SER A 21 6.57 -3.13 4.78
C SER A 21 7.34 -4.44 4.67
N ASP A 22 8.50 -4.40 4.01
CA ASP A 22 9.39 -5.56 3.94
C ASP A 22 10.67 -5.32 4.73
N LYS A 23 10.58 -5.48 6.05
CA LYS A 23 11.72 -5.34 6.96
C LYS A 23 12.68 -6.52 6.86
N THR A 24 12.18 -7.72 6.60
CA THR A 24 12.97 -8.96 6.72
C THR A 24 13.84 -9.21 5.50
N THR A 25 13.40 -8.89 4.28
CA THR A 25 14.19 -9.22 3.09
C THR A 25 15.35 -8.24 2.90
N VAL A 26 15.19 -6.98 3.29
CA VAL A 26 16.28 -5.98 3.23
C VAL A 26 17.28 -6.14 4.38
N SER A 27 16.81 -6.38 5.61
CA SER A 27 17.72 -6.51 6.76
C SER A 27 18.50 -7.83 6.78
N VAL A 28 17.87 -8.93 6.38
CA VAL A 28 18.51 -10.26 6.40
C VAL A 28 19.21 -10.57 5.07
N GLY A 29 18.63 -10.17 3.94
CA GLY A 29 19.14 -10.51 2.60
C GLY A 29 20.27 -9.62 2.09
N THR A 30 20.28 -8.34 2.44
CA THR A 30 21.31 -7.36 2.00
C THR A 30 22.23 -6.87 3.13
N GLY A 31 22.00 -7.32 4.36
CA GLY A 31 22.75 -6.86 5.55
C GLY A 31 22.55 -5.38 5.86
N ASN A 32 21.54 -4.73 5.25
CA ASN A 32 21.24 -3.32 5.46
C ASN A 32 20.30 -3.16 6.66
N THR A 33 20.84 -2.68 7.77
CA THR A 33 20.12 -2.49 9.04
C THR A 33 19.61 -1.08 9.25
N GLU A 34 19.79 -0.16 8.29
CA GLU A 34 19.42 1.23 8.49
C GLU A 34 17.97 1.51 8.09
N PHE A 35 17.52 0.95 6.95
CA PHE A 35 16.20 1.23 6.40
C PHE A 35 15.54 0.02 5.73
N TYR A 36 14.21 0.02 5.66
CA TYR A 36 13.41 -0.93 4.89
C TYR A 36 12.35 -0.23 4.03
N PRO A 37 11.98 -0.78 2.86
CA PRO A 37 10.98 -0.17 1.98
C PRO A 37 9.57 -0.31 2.55
N PHE A 38 8.80 0.75 2.36
CA PHE A 38 7.36 0.82 2.63
C PHE A 38 6.62 1.01 1.32
N TYR A 39 5.74 0.06 1.03
CA TYR A 39 4.90 0.05 -0.17
C TYR A 39 3.47 0.40 0.22
N GLY A 40 2.78 1.06 -0.68
CA GLY A 40 1.34 1.19 -0.55
C GLY A 40 0.64 1.57 -1.83
N GLY A 41 -0.68 1.47 -1.77
CA GLY A 41 -1.53 1.69 -2.91
C GLY A 41 -3.00 1.54 -2.55
N ILE A 42 -3.81 1.42 -3.59
CA ILE A 42 -5.26 1.39 -3.47
C ILE A 42 -5.74 -0.05 -3.70
N GLY A 43 -6.53 -0.58 -2.76
CA GLY A 43 -7.01 -1.95 -2.74
C GLY A 43 -8.24 -2.22 -3.64
N ASN A 44 -8.88 -1.18 -4.19
CA ASN A 44 -10.00 -1.33 -5.12
C ASN A 44 -9.60 -1.07 -6.59
N ILE A 45 -8.31 -1.19 -6.92
CA ILE A 45 -7.85 -1.12 -8.31
C ILE A 45 -8.29 -2.40 -9.04
N PHE A 46 -9.07 -2.21 -10.10
CA PHE A 46 -9.43 -3.30 -11.00
C PHE A 46 -8.41 -3.37 -12.14
N ASN A 47 -7.82 -4.55 -12.34
CA ASN A 47 -7.01 -4.81 -13.52
C ASN A 47 -7.76 -5.71 -14.50
N SER A 48 -7.95 -5.23 -15.73
CA SER A 48 -8.57 -5.99 -16.82
C SER A 48 -7.73 -7.20 -17.26
N THR A 49 -6.44 -7.20 -16.94
CA THR A 49 -5.54 -8.32 -17.19
C THR A 49 -5.42 -9.23 -15.98
N ARG A 50 -5.85 -10.49 -16.14
CA ARG A 50 -5.77 -11.52 -15.10
C ARG A 50 -4.29 -11.74 -14.75
N ARG A 51 -3.90 -11.41 -13.51
CA ARG A 51 -2.54 -11.55 -12.91
C ARG A 51 -1.53 -10.43 -13.20
N ALA A 52 -1.86 -9.35 -13.91
CA ALA A 52 -0.91 -8.24 -13.95
C ALA A 52 -1.02 -7.42 -12.65
N HIS A 53 0.10 -7.29 -11.94
CA HIS A 53 0.21 -6.52 -10.70
C HIS A 53 0.60 -5.05 -10.97
N ARG A 54 0.36 -4.57 -12.20
CA ARG A 54 1.01 -3.37 -12.70
C ARG A 54 0.28 -2.12 -12.21
N GLU A 55 1.06 -1.20 -11.64
CA GLU A 55 0.70 0.18 -11.25
C GLU A 55 -0.18 0.36 -9.99
N GLY A 56 -0.62 -0.71 -9.32
CA GLY A 56 -1.51 -0.57 -8.15
C GLY A 56 -0.84 -0.34 -6.80
N ILE A 57 0.49 -0.57 -6.73
CA ILE A 57 1.30 -0.44 -5.53
C ILE A 57 2.56 0.33 -5.92
N SER A 58 2.90 1.36 -5.15
CA SER A 58 4.12 2.15 -5.35
C SER A 58 4.98 2.15 -4.09
N LEU A 59 6.28 2.45 -4.26
CA LEU A 59 7.19 2.72 -3.15
C LEU A 59 6.81 4.08 -2.55
N ILE A 60 6.38 4.06 -1.29
CA ILE A 60 6.05 5.29 -0.54
C ILE A 60 7.31 5.88 0.09
N GLY A 61 8.23 5.03 0.55
CA GLY A 61 9.50 5.49 1.11
C GLY A 61 10.30 4.40 1.79
N PHE A 62 11.39 4.81 2.44
CA PHE A 62 12.26 3.96 3.24
C PHE A 62 12.13 4.35 4.72
N LEU A 63 11.69 3.40 5.54
CA LEU A 63 11.50 3.59 6.98
C LEU A 63 12.75 3.16 7.73
N SER A 64 13.20 3.99 8.67
CA SER A 64 14.36 3.67 9.49
C SER A 64 14.07 2.51 10.44
N ILE A 65 15.04 1.62 10.61
CA ILE A 65 14.98 0.61 11.67
C ILE A 65 15.38 1.32 12.98
N PRO A 66 14.53 1.30 14.03
CA PRO A 66 14.91 1.83 15.33
C PRO A 66 16.16 1.11 15.84
N LYS A 67 17.14 1.89 16.30
CA LYS A 67 18.36 1.37 16.95
C LYS A 67 18.06 0.86 18.35
#